data_AF-A0A6P0RPF6-F1
#
_entry.id   AF-A0A6P0RPF6-F1
#
_cell.length_a   1.000
_cell.length_b   1.000
_cell.length_c   1.000
_cell.angle_alpha   90.00
_cell.angle_beta   90.00
_cell.angle_gamma   90.00
#
_symmetry.space_group_name_H-M   'P 1'
#
loop_
_entity.id
_entity.type
_entity.pdbx_description
1 polymer ?
#
loop_
_entity_poly.entity_id
_entity_poly.type
_entity_poly.pdbx_seq_one_letter_code
_entity_poly.pdbx_strand_id
1 'polypeptide(L)'
;MDITNRKTITVVRFALEALLISTVLLVATVACQSIKSDNDTENKISNINQKEFVNPYFSNAQYYNTPSIQAKKDSLLIEGKGQPAGLFLTYKLEPNKRYRVKVTGHSQQGQTTLRVRRDENEPDYSLAPDGTTDFVLLDVEEVEFLLYNDQAFAYELNSIQIEECPTCKTDKDLRQILLTEIPDLNDTENKISNINQKELVNPYFSNAQYYNTPSIQAKKESLLIEGKGQPAGLFLTYKLEPNKRYRVKVTGHSQQGQTTLRVRQDENKPDYSIAPDGSTDFVLFDVEEVEFLLYSDQAFAYHLNSLQIEECPTCKTDEDLRQMLLTEIPELRESLKNNRLHAARLLLHWSSNVSDFALSSEIDKMTGRQIASMSAADIYYNIFQANAGAVYCGGLATFYDKILKLFDYNSFVVNYGDLRNDLTHVTVIVASKQSNDWNYYVFDPTFNATFHHRYTGKYATVFDIIELTQQDRLSQLVVKNDSLSKRDYTVLKNENDKCEILKFELKDWLICEQPSFGIVDYLDSWEKQYIEQGYSGGVKGFMELLTARFFSVGSSLNPDASQQFISEIKSLEIPYGRN
;
A
#
# COMPACT_ATOMS: atom_id res chain seq x y z
N MET A 1 34.24 -10.27 66.66
CA MET A 1 34.35 -11.18 65.49
C MET A 1 32.97 -11.41 64.92
N ASP A 2 32.71 -11.07 63.67
CA ASP A 2 32.61 -9.72 63.13
C ASP A 2 31.40 -9.74 62.17
N ILE A 3 30.45 -8.83 62.33
CA ILE A 3 29.18 -8.76 61.57
C ILE A 3 29.38 -7.79 60.41
N THR A 4 30.30 -8.11 59.51
CA THR A 4 30.70 -7.20 58.41
C THR A 4 30.58 -7.80 57.01
N ASN A 5 30.13 -9.06 56.85
CA ASN A 5 30.17 -9.73 55.54
C ASN A 5 28.84 -9.95 54.80
N ARG A 6 27.71 -9.37 55.29
CA ARG A 6 26.40 -9.48 54.60
C ARG A 6 25.98 -8.26 53.77
N LYS A 7 26.64 -7.10 53.93
CA LYS A 7 26.31 -5.91 53.12
C LYS A 7 27.03 -5.88 51.76
N THR A 8 28.15 -6.56 51.62
CA THR A 8 28.95 -6.54 50.39
C THR A 8 28.34 -7.41 49.28
N ILE A 9 27.64 -8.50 49.63
CA ILE A 9 27.05 -9.43 48.65
C ILE A 9 25.79 -8.82 47.98
N THR A 10 25.02 -7.98 48.68
CA THR A 10 23.84 -7.32 48.10
C THR A 10 24.23 -6.18 47.14
N VAL A 11 25.31 -5.45 47.41
CA VAL A 11 25.79 -4.37 46.54
C VAL A 11 26.42 -4.92 45.26
N VAL A 12 27.12 -6.05 45.32
CA VAL A 12 27.68 -6.71 44.12
C VAL A 12 26.58 -7.29 43.23
N ARG A 13 25.46 -7.76 43.80
CA ARG A 13 24.33 -8.28 43.02
C ARG A 13 23.55 -7.16 42.30
N PHE A 14 23.35 -6.01 42.95
CA PHE A 14 22.77 -4.82 42.31
C PHE A 14 23.70 -4.22 41.24
N ALA A 15 25.01 -4.24 41.45
CA ALA A 15 25.98 -3.79 40.45
C ALA A 15 26.06 -4.73 39.23
N LEU A 16 25.91 -6.05 39.43
CA LEU A 16 25.87 -7.01 38.32
C LEU A 16 24.54 -6.95 37.54
N GLU A 17 23.40 -6.76 38.21
CA GLU A 17 22.10 -6.59 37.55
C GLU A 17 22.02 -5.25 36.79
N ALA A 18 22.62 -4.17 37.31
CA ALA A 18 22.76 -2.91 36.59
C ALA A 18 23.72 -3.00 35.39
N LEU A 19 24.80 -3.81 35.48
CA LEU A 19 25.70 -4.04 34.35
C LEU A 19 25.02 -4.90 33.26
N LEU A 20 24.23 -5.91 33.63
CA LEU A 20 23.47 -6.74 32.69
C LEU A 20 22.38 -5.94 31.97
N ILE A 21 21.66 -5.05 32.66
CA ILE A 21 20.68 -4.14 32.04
C ILE A 21 21.38 -3.13 31.12
N SER A 22 22.54 -2.59 31.51
CA SER A 22 23.31 -1.67 30.65
C SER A 22 23.92 -2.36 29.42
N THR A 23 24.20 -3.67 29.47
CA THR A 23 24.74 -4.40 28.32
C THR A 23 23.63 -4.83 27.36
N VAL A 24 22.42 -5.11 27.86
CA VAL A 24 21.23 -5.36 27.02
C VAL A 24 20.77 -4.07 26.32
N LEU A 25 20.81 -2.90 26.99
CA LEU A 25 20.52 -1.62 26.34
C LEU A 25 21.57 -1.22 25.28
N LEU A 26 22.84 -1.60 25.45
CA LEU A 26 23.91 -1.28 24.49
C LEU A 26 23.88 -2.19 23.24
N VAL A 27 23.34 -3.41 23.36
CA VAL A 27 23.19 -4.33 22.22
C VAL A 27 21.94 -3.98 21.40
N ALA A 28 20.86 -3.49 22.04
CA ALA A 28 19.67 -3.01 21.34
C ALA A 28 19.92 -1.75 20.49
N THR A 29 20.97 -0.96 20.77
CA THR A 29 21.33 0.20 19.94
C THR A 29 22.10 -0.15 18.67
N VAL A 30 22.53 -1.40 18.48
CA VAL A 30 23.40 -1.81 17.36
C VAL A 30 22.64 -2.54 16.24
N ALA A 31 21.37 -2.90 16.45
CA ALA A 31 20.53 -3.58 15.44
C ALA A 31 19.69 -2.64 14.54
N CYS A 32 19.74 -1.32 14.75
CA CYS A 32 18.96 -0.32 14.00
C CYS A 32 19.81 0.77 13.34
N GLN A 33 20.88 0.38 12.64
CA GLN A 33 21.57 1.27 11.69
C GLN A 33 21.38 0.75 10.26
N SER A 34 20.30 1.20 9.63
CA SER A 34 20.20 1.22 8.18
C SER A 34 21.02 2.40 7.66
N ILE A 35 22.09 2.08 6.92
CA ILE A 35 22.81 2.87 5.90
C ILE A 35 22.70 4.39 6.03
N LYS A 36 23.72 5.01 6.64
CA LYS A 36 24.06 6.42 6.43
C LYS A 36 24.37 6.65 4.95
N SER A 37 23.64 7.54 4.29
CA SER A 37 24.18 8.24 3.13
C SER A 37 24.90 9.50 3.62
N ASP A 38 26.19 9.60 3.30
CA ASP A 38 26.95 10.84 3.47
C ASP A 38 26.37 11.88 2.51
N ASN A 39 25.75 12.92 3.05
CA ASN A 39 25.48 14.18 2.35
C ASN A 39 25.41 15.34 3.36
N ASP A 40 26.55 15.62 4.00
CA ASP A 40 26.80 16.90 4.66
C ASP A 40 27.48 17.85 3.66
N THR A 41 26.70 18.48 2.78
CA THR A 41 27.00 19.85 2.27
C THR A 41 25.80 20.45 1.56
N GLU A 42 25.56 21.74 1.82
CA GLU A 42 24.68 22.67 1.09
C GLU A 42 23.20 22.76 1.50
N ASN A 43 22.98 23.35 2.68
CA ASN A 43 21.78 24.14 2.96
C ASN A 43 21.99 25.57 2.46
N LYS A 44 21.62 25.85 1.19
CA LYS A 44 21.29 27.18 0.67
C LYS A 44 20.62 27.05 -0.71
N ILE A 45 19.31 26.83 -0.73
CA ILE A 45 18.49 27.18 -1.90
C ILE A 45 17.36 28.10 -1.42
N SER A 46 17.65 29.38 -1.60
CA SER A 46 16.71 30.48 -1.66
C SER A 46 15.59 30.19 -2.66
N ASN A 47 14.38 30.69 -2.37
CA ASN A 47 13.31 30.97 -3.32
C ASN A 47 13.85 31.30 -4.72
N ILE A 48 13.87 30.30 -5.61
CA ILE A 48 14.10 30.54 -7.04
C ILE A 48 12.76 30.96 -7.59
N ASN A 49 12.68 32.24 -7.92
CA ASN A 49 11.65 32.81 -8.77
C ASN A 49 11.33 31.85 -9.92
N GLN A 50 10.06 31.46 -10.04
CA GLN A 50 9.47 30.94 -11.28
C GLN A 50 9.70 31.99 -12.38
N LYS A 51 10.88 31.99 -13.00
CA LYS A 51 11.11 32.69 -14.25
C LYS A 51 10.41 31.89 -15.32
N GLU A 52 9.42 32.53 -15.93
CA GLU A 52 8.62 32.06 -17.04
C GLU A 52 9.44 31.22 -18.02
N PHE A 53 8.97 30.00 -18.22
CA PHE A 53 9.49 29.07 -19.21
C PHE A 53 9.08 29.61 -20.60
N VAL A 54 9.98 30.32 -21.29
CA VAL A 54 9.70 30.89 -22.63
C VAL A 54 9.99 29.86 -23.73
N ASN A 55 9.57 28.60 -23.53
CA ASN A 55 9.44 27.65 -24.63
C ASN A 55 7.94 27.37 -24.83
N PRO A 56 7.30 27.93 -25.87
CA PRO A 56 5.85 27.82 -26.07
C PRO A 56 5.37 26.38 -26.22
N TYR A 57 6.26 25.43 -26.53
CA TYR A 57 5.90 24.02 -26.68
C TYR A 57 5.62 23.28 -25.37
N PHE A 58 5.95 23.85 -24.21
CA PHE A 58 5.82 23.18 -22.90
C PHE A 58 5.11 24.03 -21.85
N SER A 59 4.22 24.93 -22.27
CA SER A 59 3.46 25.81 -21.37
C SER A 59 2.61 25.06 -20.33
N ASN A 60 2.29 23.79 -20.60
CA ASN A 60 1.43 22.95 -19.75
C ASN A 60 2.25 21.97 -18.89
N ALA A 61 3.56 22.18 -18.77
CA ALA A 61 4.43 21.29 -18.03
C ALA A 61 4.30 21.51 -16.52
N GLN A 62 4.21 20.41 -15.76
CA GLN A 62 4.26 20.41 -14.29
C GLN A 62 5.34 19.43 -13.83
N TYR A 63 6.02 19.73 -12.73
CA TYR A 63 7.03 18.82 -12.21
C TYR A 63 6.38 17.71 -11.39
N TYR A 64 6.86 16.48 -11.59
CA TYR A 64 6.59 15.34 -10.71
C TYR A 64 7.77 15.21 -9.75
N ASN A 65 7.56 15.53 -8.47
CA ASN A 65 8.59 15.66 -7.44
C ASN A 65 9.66 16.70 -7.83
N THR A 66 10.95 16.36 -7.74
CA THR A 66 12.08 17.31 -7.90
C THR A 66 13.02 16.93 -9.06
N PRO A 67 12.56 16.95 -10.32
CA PRO A 67 13.44 16.74 -11.47
C PRO A 67 14.38 17.94 -11.66
N SER A 68 15.55 17.72 -12.25
CA SER A 68 16.35 18.76 -12.89
C SER A 68 15.87 18.91 -14.33
N ILE A 69 15.47 20.12 -14.72
CA ILE A 69 15.03 20.42 -16.08
C ILE A 69 15.97 21.43 -16.71
N GLN A 70 16.58 21.07 -17.84
CA GLN A 70 17.42 21.97 -18.61
C GLN A 70 16.81 22.16 -20.00
N ALA A 71 16.37 23.39 -20.29
CA ALA A 71 15.96 23.76 -21.63
C ALA A 71 17.18 23.81 -22.57
N LYS A 72 17.09 23.08 -23.69
CA LYS A 72 18.01 23.17 -24.81
C LYS A 72 17.32 23.93 -25.95
N LYS A 73 18.06 24.18 -27.04
CA LYS A 73 17.55 24.95 -28.18
C LYS A 73 16.25 24.38 -28.75
N ASP A 74 16.15 23.06 -28.87
CA ASP A 74 15.05 22.36 -29.54
C ASP A 74 14.53 21.15 -28.73
N SER A 75 14.83 21.10 -27.42
CA SER A 75 14.50 19.97 -26.55
C SER A 75 14.52 20.33 -25.06
N LEU A 76 14.04 19.42 -24.22
CA LEU A 76 14.09 19.46 -22.77
C LEU A 76 14.87 18.26 -22.24
N LEU A 77 15.96 18.51 -21.53
CA LEU A 77 16.61 17.48 -20.74
C LEU A 77 15.93 17.39 -19.36
N ILE A 78 15.45 16.21 -19.02
CA ILE A 78 14.76 15.86 -17.77
C ILE A 78 15.66 14.88 -17.03
N GLU A 79 16.08 15.21 -15.80
CA GLU A 79 16.97 14.34 -15.02
C GLU A 79 16.41 14.07 -13.62
N GLY A 80 16.56 12.83 -13.16
CA GLY A 80 16.25 12.39 -11.80
C GLY A 80 17.50 11.84 -11.11
N LYS A 81 17.63 12.06 -9.80
CA LYS A 81 18.83 11.69 -8.99
C LYS A 81 18.61 10.45 -8.11
N GLY A 82 17.77 9.50 -8.53
CA GLY A 82 17.55 8.25 -7.77
C GLY A 82 16.35 8.26 -6.82
N GLN A 83 15.45 9.21 -6.99
CA GLN A 83 14.10 9.19 -6.43
C GLN A 83 13.10 9.38 -7.58
N PRO A 84 11.83 8.93 -7.42
CA PRO A 84 10.78 9.20 -8.40
C PRO A 84 10.77 10.68 -8.77
N ALA A 85 11.04 11.00 -10.03
CA ALA A 85 11.04 12.38 -10.51
C ALA A 85 10.71 12.41 -12.01
N GLY A 86 10.06 13.47 -12.48
CA GLY A 86 9.65 13.53 -13.88
C GLY A 86 8.92 14.79 -14.29
N LEU A 87 8.39 14.77 -15.51
CA LEU A 87 7.66 15.89 -16.12
C LEU A 87 6.26 15.45 -16.54
N PHE A 88 5.24 16.11 -15.99
CA PHE A 88 3.85 16.02 -16.41
C PHE A 88 3.56 16.99 -17.55
N LEU A 89 2.75 16.56 -18.51
CA LEU A 89 2.21 17.37 -19.59
C LEU A 89 0.72 17.02 -19.76
N THR A 90 -0.17 17.98 -19.53
CA THR A 90 -1.62 17.78 -19.65
C THR A 90 -2.19 18.57 -20.82
N TYR A 91 -3.07 17.92 -21.59
CA TYR A 91 -3.75 18.50 -22.74
C TYR A 91 -5.24 18.24 -22.66
N LYS A 92 -6.04 19.28 -22.89
CA LYS A 92 -7.48 19.17 -23.12
C LYS A 92 -7.73 19.01 -24.61
N LEU A 93 -8.54 18.04 -24.97
CA LEU A 93 -8.89 17.66 -26.33
C LEU A 93 -10.39 17.83 -26.52
N GLU A 94 -10.82 17.96 -27.78
CA GLU A 94 -12.25 18.03 -28.07
C GLU A 94 -12.82 16.59 -28.10
N PRO A 95 -13.94 16.33 -27.40
CA PRO A 95 -14.57 15.01 -27.39
C PRO A 95 -15.01 14.58 -28.79
N ASN A 96 -15.18 13.28 -29.00
CA ASN A 96 -15.58 12.67 -30.28
C ASN A 96 -14.61 12.89 -31.46
N LYS A 97 -13.41 13.40 -31.21
CA LYS A 97 -12.34 13.51 -32.21
C LYS A 97 -11.31 12.40 -32.07
N ARG A 98 -10.49 12.27 -33.13
CA ARG A 98 -9.36 11.36 -33.18
C ARG A 98 -8.09 12.18 -33.25
N TYR A 99 -7.11 11.84 -32.42
CA TYR A 99 -5.83 12.53 -32.41
C TYR A 99 -4.70 11.54 -32.65
N ARG A 100 -3.73 11.95 -33.46
CA ARG A 100 -2.43 11.28 -33.56
C ARG A 100 -1.47 11.99 -32.62
N VAL A 101 -0.86 11.21 -31.72
CA VAL A 101 0.15 11.67 -30.79
C VAL A 101 1.50 11.18 -31.27
N LYS A 102 2.48 12.07 -31.38
CA LYS A 102 3.88 11.73 -31.60
C LYS A 102 4.72 12.22 -30.44
N VAL A 103 5.41 11.30 -29.77
CA VAL A 103 6.38 11.61 -28.72
C VAL A 103 7.76 11.33 -29.28
N THR A 104 8.61 12.35 -29.34
CA THR A 104 10.00 12.24 -29.79
C THR A 104 10.94 12.59 -28.67
N GLY A 105 11.87 11.70 -28.36
CA GLY A 105 12.91 11.93 -27.37
C GLY A 105 13.96 10.83 -27.42
N HIS A 106 14.90 10.86 -26.49
CA HIS A 106 15.90 9.81 -26.36
C HIS A 106 16.47 9.75 -24.95
N SER A 107 16.83 8.55 -24.52
CA SER A 107 17.46 8.36 -23.22
C SER A 107 18.94 8.77 -23.30
N GLN A 108 19.36 9.62 -22.37
CA GLN A 108 20.76 9.98 -22.15
C GLN A 108 21.39 9.09 -21.08
N GLN A 109 20.60 8.69 -20.08
CA GLN A 109 21.03 7.84 -18.99
C GLN A 109 19.83 7.11 -18.36
N GLY A 110 20.02 5.84 -18.04
CA GLY A 110 18.99 5.03 -17.39
C GLY A 110 17.80 4.73 -18.30
N GLN A 111 16.76 4.13 -17.72
CA GLN A 111 15.48 3.99 -18.39
C GLN A 111 14.62 5.23 -18.09
N THR A 112 13.58 5.47 -18.86
CA THR A 112 12.55 6.46 -18.52
C THR A 112 11.22 5.85 -18.89
N THR A 113 10.23 6.01 -18.03
CA THR A 113 8.87 5.51 -18.24
C THR A 113 8.02 6.63 -18.80
N LEU A 114 7.33 6.36 -19.90
CA LEU A 114 6.22 7.16 -20.40
C LEU A 114 4.92 6.57 -19.87
N ARG A 115 4.27 7.33 -18.98
CA ARG A 115 2.93 7.05 -18.48
C ARG A 115 1.94 7.92 -19.26
N VAL A 116 0.88 7.33 -19.80
CA VAL A 116 -0.18 8.02 -20.54
C VAL A 116 -1.51 7.76 -19.86
N ARG A 117 -2.13 8.79 -19.31
CA ARG A 117 -3.48 8.72 -18.73
C ARG A 117 -4.48 9.39 -19.66
N ARG A 118 -5.62 8.74 -19.90
CA ARG A 118 -6.71 9.23 -20.74
C ARG A 118 -7.94 9.43 -19.85
N ASP A 119 -8.35 10.67 -19.69
CA ASP A 119 -9.43 11.09 -18.79
C ASP A 119 -9.20 10.58 -17.36
N GLU A 120 -10.23 10.05 -16.71
CA GLU A 120 -10.17 9.45 -15.37
C GLU A 120 -9.78 7.96 -15.39
N ASN A 121 -9.40 7.41 -16.55
CA ASN A 121 -9.04 5.99 -16.68
C ASN A 121 -7.67 5.67 -16.07
N GLU A 122 -7.38 4.38 -15.89
CA GLU A 122 -6.05 3.93 -15.47
C GLU A 122 -4.97 4.36 -16.49
N PRO A 123 -3.79 4.78 -16.01
CA PRO A 123 -2.69 5.12 -16.89
C PRO A 123 -2.06 3.89 -17.54
N ASP A 124 -1.72 4.00 -18.82
CA ASP A 124 -0.84 3.06 -19.50
C ASP A 124 0.61 3.40 -19.21
N TYR A 125 1.46 2.39 -19.07
CA TYR A 125 2.90 2.54 -18.86
C TYR A 125 3.67 1.90 -20.00
N SER A 126 4.70 2.59 -20.46
CA SER A 126 5.62 2.11 -21.49
C SER A 126 7.01 2.70 -21.25
N LEU A 127 8.04 2.15 -21.89
CA LEU A 127 9.33 2.85 -21.95
C LEU A 127 9.17 4.11 -22.80
N ALA A 128 9.72 5.22 -22.32
CA ALA A 128 9.84 6.44 -23.09
C ALA A 128 10.64 6.15 -24.38
N PRO A 129 10.23 6.71 -25.52
CA PRO A 129 10.83 6.36 -26.81
C PRO A 129 12.30 6.79 -26.89
N ASP A 130 13.12 5.94 -27.50
CA ASP A 130 14.44 6.32 -28.01
C ASP A 130 14.33 6.52 -29.53
N GLY A 131 13.93 7.74 -29.92
CA GLY A 131 13.46 8.10 -31.25
C GLY A 131 12.04 8.70 -31.20
N THR A 132 11.18 8.30 -32.14
CA THR A 132 9.77 8.74 -32.20
C THR A 132 8.85 7.54 -32.01
N THR A 133 7.88 7.67 -31.11
CA THR A 133 6.70 6.79 -31.06
C THR A 133 5.46 7.54 -31.48
N ASP A 134 4.51 6.85 -32.11
CA ASP A 134 3.26 7.39 -32.65
C ASP A 134 2.10 6.48 -32.22
N PHE A 135 1.02 7.08 -31.72
CA PHE A 135 -0.22 6.36 -31.39
C PHE A 135 -1.44 7.25 -31.56
N VAL A 136 -2.63 6.63 -31.56
CA VAL A 136 -3.91 7.30 -31.77
C VAL A 136 -4.71 7.36 -30.47
N LEU A 137 -5.23 8.53 -30.14
CA LEU A 137 -6.22 8.74 -29.09
C LEU A 137 -7.61 8.81 -29.73
N LEU A 138 -8.58 8.12 -29.14
CA LEU A 138 -9.97 8.07 -29.57
C LEU A 138 -10.86 8.56 -28.44
N ASP A 139 -11.67 9.59 -28.71
CA ASP A 139 -12.72 10.02 -27.79
C ASP A 139 -12.20 10.33 -26.38
N VAL A 140 -11.06 11.03 -26.33
CA VAL A 140 -10.39 11.46 -25.10
C VAL A 140 -10.65 12.95 -24.93
N GLU A 141 -11.08 13.38 -23.75
CA GLU A 141 -11.28 14.80 -23.39
C GLU A 141 -10.05 15.40 -22.71
N GLU A 142 -9.31 14.60 -21.95
CA GLU A 142 -8.07 14.99 -21.30
C GLU A 142 -7.01 13.90 -21.45
N VAL A 143 -5.81 14.27 -21.87
CA VAL A 143 -4.66 13.35 -21.87
C VAL A 143 -3.52 13.92 -21.06
N GLU A 144 -2.94 13.08 -20.22
CA GLU A 144 -1.79 13.40 -19.39
C GLU A 144 -0.63 12.46 -19.74
N PHE A 145 0.53 13.05 -20.02
CA PHE A 145 1.78 12.35 -20.19
C PHE A 145 2.67 12.60 -18.97
N LEU A 146 3.26 11.55 -18.42
CA LEU A 146 4.32 11.65 -17.42
C LEU A 146 5.56 10.90 -17.90
N LEU A 147 6.66 11.63 -18.05
CA LEU A 147 7.99 11.07 -18.30
C LEU A 147 8.74 11.04 -16.97
N TYR A 148 8.97 9.86 -16.40
CA TYR A 148 9.59 9.73 -15.08
C TYR A 148 10.42 8.46 -14.93
N ASN A 149 11.25 8.41 -13.89
CA ASN A 149 11.80 7.16 -13.37
C ASN A 149 11.96 7.28 -11.85
N ASP A 150 11.91 6.13 -11.17
CA ASP A 150 12.17 5.97 -9.74
C ASP A 150 13.67 5.87 -9.42
N GLN A 151 14.50 5.61 -10.43
CA GLN A 151 15.96 5.56 -10.37
C GLN A 151 16.58 6.79 -11.03
N ALA A 152 17.91 6.91 -10.94
CA ALA A 152 18.62 7.98 -11.61
C ALA A 152 18.48 7.84 -13.14
N PHE A 153 18.05 8.92 -13.80
CA PHE A 153 17.82 8.94 -15.25
C PHE A 153 18.11 10.32 -15.82
N ALA A 154 18.35 10.36 -17.13
CA ALA A 154 18.39 11.56 -17.94
C ALA A 154 17.71 11.28 -19.27
N TYR A 155 16.69 12.05 -19.61
CA TYR A 155 15.90 11.88 -20.83
C TYR A 155 15.74 13.20 -21.56
N GLU A 156 16.07 13.22 -22.84
CA GLU A 156 15.92 14.41 -23.68
C GLU A 156 14.63 14.31 -24.48
N LEU A 157 13.61 15.06 -24.07
CA LEU A 157 12.34 15.20 -24.76
C LEU A 157 12.45 16.26 -25.86
N ASN A 158 12.38 15.85 -27.12
CA ASN A 158 12.40 16.76 -28.26
C ASN A 158 11.01 17.37 -28.50
N SER A 159 9.95 16.56 -28.53
CA SER A 159 8.58 17.05 -28.76
C SER A 159 7.50 16.08 -28.30
N ILE A 160 6.34 16.62 -27.93
CA ILE A 160 5.05 15.92 -27.93
C ILE A 160 4.13 16.70 -28.87
N GLN A 161 3.71 16.06 -29.96
CA GLN A 161 2.80 16.63 -30.95
C GLN A 161 1.47 15.89 -30.86
N ILE A 162 0.37 16.63 -30.77
CA ILE A 162 -0.99 16.10 -30.79
C ILE A 162 -1.72 16.78 -31.94
N GLU A 163 -2.06 16.01 -32.97
CA GLU A 163 -2.69 16.52 -34.19
C GLU A 163 -4.01 15.80 -34.43
N GLU A 164 -5.06 16.53 -34.81
CA GLU A 164 -6.33 15.91 -35.20
C GLU A 164 -6.09 15.02 -36.44
N CYS A 165 -6.55 13.78 -36.37
CA CYS A 165 -6.35 12.78 -37.41
C CYS A 165 -7.67 12.07 -37.74
N PRO A 166 -8.57 12.70 -38.51
CA PRO A 166 -9.89 12.15 -38.81
C PRO A 166 -9.81 10.85 -39.64
N THR A 167 -8.70 10.63 -40.33
CA THR A 167 -8.44 9.42 -41.14
C THR A 167 -7.69 8.33 -40.39
N CYS A 168 -7.20 8.59 -39.17
CA CYS A 168 -6.49 7.59 -38.39
C CYS A 168 -7.42 6.41 -38.11
N LYS A 169 -7.00 5.24 -38.57
CA LYS A 169 -7.67 3.97 -38.28
C LYS A 169 -7.20 3.50 -36.91
N THR A 170 -8.16 3.13 -36.08
CA THR A 170 -7.93 2.48 -34.79
C THR A 170 -7.91 0.98 -34.96
N ASP A 171 -7.47 0.25 -33.93
CA ASP A 171 -7.59 -1.21 -33.90
C ASP A 171 -9.05 -1.67 -34.05
N LYS A 172 -10.02 -0.87 -33.59
CA LYS A 172 -11.44 -1.12 -33.80
C LYS A 172 -11.83 -0.97 -35.27
N ASP A 173 -11.33 0.05 -35.97
CA ASP A 173 -11.58 0.21 -37.40
C ASP A 173 -10.87 -0.88 -38.20
N LEU A 174 -9.64 -1.24 -37.81
CA LEU A 174 -8.88 -2.32 -38.44
C LEU A 174 -9.59 -3.66 -38.23
N ARG A 175 -10.08 -3.94 -37.02
CA ARG A 175 -10.91 -5.13 -36.74
C ARG A 175 -12.17 -5.12 -37.59
N GLN A 176 -12.85 -4.00 -37.71
CA GLN A 176 -14.04 -3.90 -38.56
C GLN A 176 -13.72 -4.10 -40.04
N ILE A 177 -12.61 -3.55 -40.53
CA ILE A 177 -12.12 -3.75 -41.89
C ILE A 177 -11.78 -5.23 -42.10
N LEU A 178 -11.03 -5.85 -41.19
CA LEU A 178 -10.67 -7.27 -41.24
C LEU A 178 -11.90 -8.18 -41.21
N LEU A 179 -12.90 -7.88 -40.37
CA LEU A 179 -14.17 -8.61 -40.33
C LEU A 179 -15.01 -8.43 -41.59
N THR A 180 -14.85 -7.30 -42.30
CA THR A 180 -15.60 -6.99 -43.53
C THR A 180 -14.91 -7.57 -44.77
N GLU A 181 -13.58 -7.48 -44.84
CA GLU A 181 -12.78 -7.90 -45.99
C GLU A 181 -12.42 -9.39 -45.96
N ILE A 182 -12.44 -10.00 -44.77
CA ILE A 182 -12.15 -11.43 -44.58
C ILE A 182 -13.29 -12.05 -43.76
N PRO A 183 -14.41 -12.44 -44.39
CA PRO A 183 -15.58 -12.97 -43.68
C PRO A 183 -15.30 -14.19 -42.79
N ASP A 184 -14.24 -14.95 -43.12
CA ASP A 184 -13.80 -16.15 -42.38
C ASP A 184 -12.83 -15.84 -41.22
N LEU A 185 -12.58 -14.56 -40.88
CA LEU A 185 -11.65 -14.20 -39.80
C LEU A 185 -12.15 -14.66 -38.43
N ASN A 186 -13.47 -14.70 -38.21
CA ASN A 186 -14.08 -15.31 -37.01
C ASN A 186 -13.75 -16.81 -36.88
N ASP A 187 -13.67 -17.53 -38.00
CA ASP A 187 -13.33 -18.95 -38.04
C ASP A 187 -11.81 -19.18 -37.90
N THR A 188 -11.02 -18.16 -38.23
CA THR A 188 -9.55 -18.19 -38.22
C THR A 188 -8.97 -17.71 -36.89
N GLU A 189 -9.56 -16.73 -36.20
CA GLU A 189 -9.21 -16.39 -34.80
C GLU A 189 -9.42 -17.59 -33.87
N ASN A 190 -10.49 -18.35 -34.08
CA ASN A 190 -10.72 -19.63 -33.41
C ASN A 190 -9.70 -20.72 -33.78
N LYS A 191 -9.04 -20.64 -34.95
CA LYS A 191 -7.98 -21.59 -35.36
C LYS A 191 -6.57 -21.15 -34.95
N ILE A 192 -6.25 -19.86 -34.94
CA ILE A 192 -4.92 -19.33 -34.58
C ILE A 192 -4.72 -19.35 -33.06
N SER A 193 -5.74 -19.05 -32.26
CA SER A 193 -5.75 -19.34 -30.82
C SER A 193 -5.43 -20.81 -30.54
N ASN A 194 -5.98 -21.73 -31.35
CA ASN A 194 -5.72 -23.17 -31.27
C ASN A 194 -4.34 -23.63 -31.78
N ILE A 195 -3.62 -22.84 -32.60
CA ILE A 195 -2.31 -23.23 -33.16
C ILE A 195 -1.16 -22.79 -32.25
N ASN A 196 -1.24 -21.60 -31.62
CA ASN A 196 -0.24 -21.15 -30.65
C ASN A 196 -0.42 -21.78 -29.26
N GLN A 197 -1.60 -22.34 -28.94
CA GLN A 197 -1.82 -23.13 -27.73
C GLN A 197 -1.33 -24.58 -27.83
N LYS A 198 -1.06 -25.09 -29.04
CA LYS A 198 -0.76 -26.52 -29.24
C LYS A 198 0.61 -26.96 -28.74
N GLU A 199 1.52 -26.04 -28.41
CA GLU A 199 2.83 -26.36 -27.81
C GLU A 199 2.88 -26.18 -26.28
N LEU A 200 1.84 -25.65 -25.65
CA LEU A 200 1.68 -25.72 -24.18
C LEU A 200 0.93 -27.02 -23.86
N VAL A 201 1.61 -28.17 -24.00
CA VAL A 201 1.06 -29.51 -23.65
C VAL A 201 1.00 -29.71 -22.14
N ASN A 202 0.56 -28.69 -21.41
CA ASN A 202 0.20 -28.82 -20.01
C ASN A 202 -1.28 -28.40 -19.85
N PRO A 203 -2.21 -29.34 -19.64
CA PRO A 203 -3.64 -29.04 -19.54
C PRO A 203 -3.97 -28.06 -18.40
N TYR A 204 -3.07 -27.83 -17.45
CA TYR A 204 -3.26 -26.89 -16.35
C TYR A 204 -3.24 -25.41 -16.76
N PHE A 205 -2.79 -25.06 -17.97
CA PHE A 205 -2.64 -23.66 -18.41
C PHE A 205 -3.31 -23.35 -19.75
N SER A 206 -4.41 -24.03 -20.07
CA SER A 206 -5.16 -23.83 -21.33
C SER A 206 -5.66 -22.40 -21.55
N ASN A 207 -5.81 -21.62 -20.48
CA ASN A 207 -6.28 -20.23 -20.53
C ASN A 207 -5.15 -19.20 -20.51
N ALA A 208 -3.89 -19.64 -20.64
CA ALA A 208 -2.75 -18.75 -20.61
C ALA A 208 -2.63 -17.93 -21.90
N GLN A 209 -2.39 -16.63 -21.76
CA GLN A 209 -2.06 -15.70 -22.82
C GLN A 209 -0.75 -14.99 -22.49
N TYR A 210 0.03 -14.66 -23.50
CA TYR A 210 1.28 -13.92 -23.30
C TYR A 210 0.97 -12.43 -23.10
N TYR A 211 1.57 -11.84 -22.06
CA TYR A 211 1.63 -10.40 -21.88
C TYR A 211 2.95 -9.91 -22.49
N ASN A 212 2.87 -9.22 -23.63
CA ASN A 212 4.00 -8.85 -24.48
C ASN A 212 4.79 -10.08 -24.99
N THR A 213 6.11 -10.12 -24.79
CA THR A 213 7.03 -11.11 -25.40
C THR A 213 7.84 -11.90 -24.37
N PRO A 214 7.19 -12.61 -23.42
CA PRO A 214 7.89 -13.47 -22.48
C PRO A 214 8.49 -14.68 -23.21
N SER A 215 9.55 -15.28 -22.65
CA SER A 215 9.92 -16.65 -22.97
C SER A 215 9.24 -17.59 -21.98
N ILE A 216 8.42 -18.51 -22.50
CA ILE A 216 7.73 -19.52 -21.67
C ILE A 216 8.32 -20.89 -22.00
N GLN A 217 8.82 -21.58 -20.97
CA GLN A 217 9.27 -22.96 -21.09
C GLN A 217 8.42 -23.86 -20.20
N ALA A 218 7.62 -24.74 -20.81
CA ALA A 218 6.96 -25.79 -20.07
C ALA A 218 7.99 -26.77 -19.49
N LYS A 219 7.95 -26.98 -18.18
CA LYS A 219 8.65 -28.07 -17.50
C LYS A 219 7.59 -29.11 -17.09
N LYS A 220 8.05 -30.29 -16.65
CA LYS A 220 7.19 -31.45 -16.36
C LYS A 220 5.96 -31.10 -15.50
N GLU A 221 6.12 -30.19 -14.53
CA GLU A 221 5.08 -29.82 -13.55
C GLU A 221 5.08 -28.30 -13.24
N SER A 222 5.66 -27.48 -14.11
CA SER A 222 5.72 -26.02 -13.89
C SER A 222 5.88 -25.26 -15.21
N LEU A 223 5.63 -23.96 -15.19
CA LEU A 223 6.01 -23.04 -16.25
C LEU A 223 7.17 -22.17 -15.77
N LEU A 224 8.26 -22.13 -16.54
CA LEU A 224 9.28 -21.10 -16.39
C LEU A 224 8.89 -19.92 -17.29
N ILE A 225 8.71 -18.75 -16.67
CA ILE A 225 8.33 -17.49 -17.31
C ILE A 225 9.55 -16.57 -17.23
N GLU A 226 10.08 -16.12 -18.36
CA GLU A 226 11.27 -15.27 -18.41
C GLU A 226 11.01 -13.98 -19.21
N GLY A 227 11.59 -12.87 -18.74
CA GLY A 227 11.58 -11.57 -19.42
C GLY A 227 12.98 -10.97 -19.49
N LYS A 228 13.26 -10.19 -20.53
CA LYS A 228 14.61 -9.63 -20.82
C LYS A 228 14.76 -8.13 -20.50
N GLY A 229 13.94 -7.57 -19.61
CA GLY A 229 14.03 -6.15 -19.22
C GLY A 229 13.05 -5.20 -19.90
N GLN A 230 11.98 -5.75 -20.50
CA GLN A 230 10.77 -5.02 -20.86
C GLN A 230 9.58 -5.69 -20.14
N PRO A 231 8.46 -4.97 -19.90
CA PRO A 231 7.25 -5.54 -19.33
C PRO A 231 6.85 -6.80 -20.10
N ALA A 232 6.90 -7.95 -19.45
CA ALA A 232 6.55 -9.22 -20.07
C ALA A 232 6.05 -10.19 -18.99
N GLY A 233 5.13 -11.09 -19.36
CA GLY A 233 4.54 -11.98 -18.37
C GLY A 233 3.52 -12.97 -18.93
N LEU A 234 2.88 -13.67 -18.01
CA LEU A 234 1.85 -14.66 -18.28
C LEU A 234 0.52 -14.19 -17.71
N PHE A 235 -0.49 -14.11 -18.57
CA PHE A 235 -1.85 -13.73 -18.24
C PHE A 235 -2.74 -14.97 -18.20
N LEU A 236 -3.56 -15.13 -17.16
CA LEU A 236 -4.48 -16.24 -16.99
C LEU A 236 -5.85 -15.71 -16.61
N THR A 237 -6.88 -16.11 -17.34
CA THR A 237 -8.27 -15.68 -17.08
C THR A 237 -9.16 -16.88 -16.79
N TYR A 238 -10.04 -16.73 -15.81
CA TYR A 238 -10.99 -17.74 -15.40
C TYR A 238 -12.37 -17.11 -15.26
N LYS A 239 -13.38 -17.77 -15.84
CA LYS A 239 -14.78 -17.49 -15.55
C LYS A 239 -15.21 -18.33 -14.37
N LEU A 240 -15.83 -17.70 -13.40
CA LEU A 240 -16.29 -18.30 -12.16
C LEU A 240 -17.81 -18.15 -12.07
N GLU A 241 -18.45 -19.06 -11.35
CA GLU A 241 -19.87 -18.90 -11.05
C GLU A 241 -20.06 -17.84 -9.95
N PRO A 242 -20.85 -16.78 -10.18
CA PRO A 242 -21.18 -15.80 -9.15
C PRO A 242 -21.89 -16.46 -7.95
N ASN A 243 -21.88 -15.81 -6.79
CA ASN A 243 -22.34 -16.33 -5.50
C ASN A 243 -21.62 -17.59 -4.96
N LYS A 244 -20.63 -18.14 -5.68
CA LYS A 244 -19.75 -19.18 -5.13
C LYS A 244 -18.50 -18.56 -4.52
N ARG A 245 -17.84 -19.37 -3.69
CA ARG A 245 -16.53 -19.05 -3.12
C ARG A 245 -15.49 -19.96 -3.70
N TYR A 246 -14.34 -19.39 -3.99
CA TYR A 246 -13.20 -20.13 -4.50
C TYR A 246 -11.99 -19.87 -3.63
N ARG A 247 -11.28 -20.93 -3.27
CA ARG A 247 -9.91 -20.80 -2.76
C ARG A 247 -8.99 -20.80 -3.96
N VAL A 248 -8.21 -19.73 -4.08
CA VAL A 248 -7.13 -19.61 -5.05
C VAL A 248 -5.85 -19.94 -4.33
N LYS A 249 -5.03 -20.81 -4.94
CA LYS A 249 -3.70 -21.16 -4.48
C LYS A 249 -2.71 -20.96 -5.61
N VAL A 250 -1.77 -20.05 -5.39
CA VAL A 250 -0.67 -19.76 -6.33
C VAL A 250 0.62 -20.26 -5.70
N THR A 251 1.29 -21.18 -6.38
CA THR A 251 2.58 -21.73 -5.94
C THR A 251 3.63 -21.47 -7.00
N GLY A 252 4.75 -20.88 -6.60
CA GLY A 252 5.87 -20.60 -7.49
C GLY A 252 7.12 -20.19 -6.74
N HIS A 253 8.17 -19.80 -7.46
CA HIS A 253 9.40 -19.26 -6.88
C HIS A 253 10.14 -18.39 -7.88
N SER A 254 10.78 -17.34 -7.38
CA SER A 254 11.65 -16.50 -8.21
C SER A 254 13.00 -17.18 -8.40
N GLN A 255 13.50 -17.17 -9.64
CA GLN A 255 14.88 -17.57 -9.96
C GLN A 255 15.77 -16.35 -10.23
N GLN A 256 15.20 -15.29 -10.78
CA GLN A 256 15.91 -14.07 -11.07
C GLN A 256 14.94 -12.89 -11.04
N GLY A 257 15.39 -11.79 -10.43
CA GLY A 257 14.60 -10.57 -10.34
C GLY A 257 13.36 -10.73 -9.48
N GLN A 258 12.52 -9.69 -9.47
CA GLN A 258 11.24 -9.71 -8.78
C GLN A 258 10.12 -9.84 -9.81
N THR A 259 9.17 -10.73 -9.54
CA THR A 259 7.94 -10.90 -10.32
C THR A 259 6.77 -10.36 -9.52
N THR A 260 5.87 -9.67 -10.20
CA THR A 260 4.63 -9.12 -9.67
C THR A 260 3.49 -10.08 -10.01
N LEU A 261 2.65 -10.40 -9.02
CA LEU A 261 1.34 -11.00 -9.21
C LEU A 261 0.29 -9.89 -9.17
N ARG A 262 -0.33 -9.64 -10.31
CA ARG A 262 -1.52 -8.80 -10.44
C ARG A 262 -2.76 -9.69 -10.43
N VAL A 263 -3.75 -9.34 -9.62
CA VAL A 263 -5.05 -10.02 -9.57
C VAL A 263 -6.14 -9.00 -9.88
N ARG A 264 -6.99 -9.28 -10.86
CA ARG A 264 -8.17 -8.44 -11.16
C ARG A 264 -9.43 -9.28 -11.03
N GLN A 265 -10.43 -8.76 -10.33
CA GLN A 265 -11.72 -9.40 -10.11
C GLN A 265 -12.78 -8.56 -10.82
N ASP A 266 -13.42 -9.12 -11.84
CA ASP A 266 -14.39 -8.44 -12.70
C ASP A 266 -13.83 -7.13 -13.27
N GLU A 267 -14.63 -6.06 -13.24
CA GLU A 267 -14.24 -4.71 -13.65
C GLU A 267 -13.57 -3.90 -12.53
N ASN A 268 -13.26 -4.53 -11.39
CA ASN A 268 -12.62 -3.83 -10.27
C ASN A 268 -11.17 -3.48 -10.59
N LYS A 269 -10.64 -2.52 -9.82
CA LYS A 269 -9.22 -2.15 -9.88
C LYS A 269 -8.34 -3.37 -9.58
N PRO A 270 -7.28 -3.64 -10.38
CA PRO A 270 -6.35 -4.72 -10.10
C PRO A 270 -5.57 -4.48 -8.79
N ASP A 271 -5.37 -5.58 -8.05
CA ASP A 271 -4.48 -5.65 -6.91
C ASP A 271 -3.10 -6.13 -7.33
N TYR A 272 -2.06 -5.57 -6.73
CA TYR A 272 -0.67 -5.87 -7.05
C TYR A 272 0.06 -6.38 -5.81
N SER A 273 0.74 -7.52 -5.97
CA SER A 273 1.56 -8.13 -4.93
C SER A 273 2.84 -8.69 -5.54
N ILE A 274 3.82 -9.01 -4.68
CA ILE A 274 4.97 -9.79 -5.14
C ILE A 274 4.47 -11.21 -5.41
N ALA A 275 4.84 -11.79 -6.55
CA ALA A 275 4.53 -13.18 -6.83
C ALA A 275 5.16 -14.08 -5.74
N PRO A 276 4.45 -15.11 -5.26
CA PRO A 276 4.88 -15.88 -4.10
C PRO A 276 6.19 -16.61 -4.36
N ASP A 277 7.11 -16.55 -3.39
CA ASP A 277 8.26 -17.47 -3.31
C ASP A 277 7.92 -18.61 -2.34
N GLY A 278 7.19 -19.61 -2.85
CA GLY A 278 6.50 -20.63 -2.08
C GLY A 278 5.05 -20.76 -2.52
N SER A 279 4.11 -20.66 -1.58
CA SER A 279 2.68 -20.67 -1.86
C SER A 279 2.00 -19.48 -1.20
N THR A 280 1.02 -18.91 -1.90
CA THR A 280 0.04 -17.98 -1.30
C THR A 280 -1.36 -18.44 -1.65
N ASP A 281 -2.26 -18.27 -0.68
CA ASP A 281 -3.64 -18.72 -0.78
C ASP A 281 -4.56 -17.55 -0.40
N PHE A 282 -5.63 -17.34 -1.16
CA PHE A 282 -6.67 -16.34 -0.84
C PHE A 282 -8.04 -16.82 -1.32
N VAL A 283 -9.10 -16.11 -0.92
CA VAL A 283 -10.48 -16.47 -1.24
C VAL A 283 -11.09 -15.42 -2.15
N LEU A 284 -11.73 -15.88 -3.20
CA LEU A 284 -12.61 -15.08 -4.06
C LEU A 284 -14.05 -15.35 -3.64
N PHE A 285 -14.89 -14.31 -3.63
CA PHE A 285 -16.32 -14.43 -3.40
C PHE A 285 -17.08 -13.51 -4.34
N ASP A 286 -18.14 -14.04 -4.93
CA ASP A 286 -19.03 -13.29 -5.82
C ASP A 286 -18.29 -12.61 -6.98
N VAL A 287 -17.32 -13.34 -7.53
CA VAL A 287 -16.53 -12.94 -8.70
C VAL A 287 -17.03 -13.74 -9.90
N GLU A 288 -17.30 -13.06 -11.01
CA GLU A 288 -17.70 -13.69 -12.28
C GLU A 288 -16.50 -13.98 -13.17
N GLU A 289 -15.50 -13.10 -13.15
CA GLU A 289 -14.26 -13.24 -13.90
C GLU A 289 -13.07 -12.86 -13.02
N VAL A 290 -12.05 -13.73 -12.99
CA VAL A 290 -10.78 -13.41 -12.34
C VAL A 290 -9.64 -13.53 -13.33
N GLU A 291 -8.74 -12.56 -13.24
CA GLU A 291 -7.52 -12.48 -14.02
C GLU A 291 -6.31 -12.50 -13.10
N PHE A 292 -5.31 -13.28 -13.50
CA PHE A 292 -3.98 -13.28 -12.90
C PHE A 292 -2.95 -12.90 -13.95
N LEU A 293 -2.12 -11.91 -13.65
CA LEU A 293 -0.96 -11.55 -14.46
C LEU A 293 0.32 -11.67 -13.62
N LEU A 294 1.18 -12.61 -14.01
CA LEU A 294 2.52 -12.78 -13.46
C LEU A 294 3.53 -12.11 -14.40
N TYR A 295 4.08 -10.96 -14.02
CA TYR A 295 4.92 -10.16 -14.90
C TYR A 295 6.04 -9.43 -14.17
N SER A 296 7.00 -8.91 -14.92
CA SER A 296 7.97 -7.93 -14.42
C SER A 296 8.28 -6.92 -15.52
N ASP A 297 8.58 -5.69 -15.13
CA ASP A 297 9.09 -4.64 -16.01
C ASP A 297 10.61 -4.73 -16.20
N GLN A 298 11.28 -5.58 -15.41
CA GLN A 298 12.72 -5.82 -15.44
C GLN A 298 13.04 -7.24 -15.94
N ALA A 299 14.33 -7.55 -16.07
CA ALA A 299 14.75 -8.91 -16.40
C ALA A 299 14.39 -9.84 -15.24
N PHE A 300 13.68 -10.92 -15.54
CA PHE A 300 13.19 -11.86 -14.53
C PHE A 300 13.12 -13.29 -15.05
N ALA A 301 13.12 -14.23 -14.11
CA ALA A 301 12.82 -15.63 -14.33
C ALA A 301 11.99 -16.13 -13.14
N TYR A 302 10.78 -16.62 -13.40
CA TYR A 302 9.85 -17.10 -12.38
C TYR A 302 9.29 -18.47 -12.74
N HIS A 303 9.35 -19.39 -11.79
CA HIS A 303 8.73 -20.70 -11.91
C HIS A 303 7.33 -20.67 -11.31
N LEU A 304 6.31 -20.74 -12.15
CA LEU A 304 4.94 -21.01 -11.72
C LEU A 304 4.72 -22.52 -11.63
N ASN A 305 4.68 -23.06 -10.41
CA ASN A 305 4.42 -24.47 -10.17
C ASN A 305 2.94 -24.80 -10.37
N SER A 306 2.04 -24.01 -9.77
CA SER A 306 0.60 -24.23 -9.91
C SER A 306 -0.20 -22.96 -9.67
N LEU A 307 -1.32 -22.82 -10.38
CA LEU A 307 -2.40 -21.90 -10.06
C LEU A 307 -3.69 -22.73 -9.98
N GLN A 308 -4.20 -22.91 -8.77
CA GLN A 308 -5.40 -23.70 -8.51
C GLN A 308 -6.53 -22.79 -8.07
N ILE A 309 -7.73 -23.00 -8.62
CA ILE A 309 -8.96 -22.33 -8.22
C ILE A 309 -9.98 -23.43 -7.92
N GLU A 310 -10.32 -23.58 -6.65
CA GLU A 310 -11.20 -24.65 -6.19
C GLU A 310 -12.38 -24.07 -5.43
N GLU A 311 -13.59 -24.58 -5.69
CA GLU A 311 -14.76 -24.21 -4.89
C GLU A 311 -14.51 -24.50 -3.41
N CYS A 312 -14.76 -23.50 -2.55
CA CYS A 312 -14.57 -23.58 -1.12
C CYS A 312 -15.85 -23.18 -0.39
N PRO A 313 -16.88 -24.05 -0.37
CA PRO A 313 -18.15 -23.75 0.31
C PRO A 313 -17.99 -23.60 1.84
N THR A 314 -16.87 -24.05 2.40
CA THR A 314 -16.54 -23.94 3.83
C THR A 314 -15.72 -22.70 4.17
N CYS A 315 -15.30 -21.90 3.19
CA CYS A 315 -14.55 -20.67 3.43
C CYS A 315 -15.43 -19.63 4.12
N LYS A 316 -14.95 -19.09 5.25
CA LYS A 316 -15.70 -18.20 6.15
C LYS A 316 -15.90 -16.80 5.58
N THR A 317 -17.14 -16.31 5.62
CA THR A 317 -17.59 -15.03 5.03
C THR A 317 -17.50 -13.88 6.02
N ASP A 318 -17.61 -12.66 5.51
CA ASP A 318 -17.79 -11.46 6.31
C ASP A 318 -19.05 -11.54 7.18
N GLU A 319 -20.11 -12.21 6.70
CA GLU A 319 -21.31 -12.49 7.51
C GLU A 319 -21.02 -13.53 8.61
N ASP A 320 -20.24 -14.59 8.32
CA ASP A 320 -19.81 -15.54 9.35
C ASP A 320 -18.99 -14.85 10.43
N LEU A 321 -18.06 -13.97 10.04
CA LEU A 321 -17.28 -13.17 10.99
C LEU A 321 -18.18 -12.22 11.79
N ARG A 322 -19.11 -11.52 11.14
CA ARG A 322 -20.10 -10.65 11.79
C ARG A 322 -20.91 -11.41 12.85
N GLN A 323 -21.41 -12.61 12.52
CA GLN A 323 -22.16 -13.45 13.46
C GLN A 323 -21.30 -13.99 14.61
N MET A 324 -20.05 -14.34 14.32
CA MET A 324 -19.07 -14.72 15.34
C MET A 324 -18.84 -13.58 16.33
N LEU A 325 -18.60 -12.35 15.85
CA LEU A 325 -18.41 -11.17 16.68
C LEU A 325 -19.63 -10.86 17.56
N LEU A 326 -20.84 -10.98 17.01
CA LEU A 326 -22.08 -10.81 17.77
C LEU A 326 -22.29 -11.90 18.84
N THR A 327 -21.61 -13.03 18.72
CA THR A 327 -21.64 -14.14 19.67
C THR A 327 -20.55 -14.01 20.73
N GLU A 328 -19.32 -13.67 20.31
CA GLU A 328 -18.17 -13.51 21.20
C GLU A 328 -18.21 -12.23 22.04
N ILE A 329 -18.95 -11.21 21.59
CA ILE A 329 -19.12 -9.93 22.27
C ILE A 329 -20.61 -9.73 22.60
N PRO A 330 -21.15 -10.33 23.69
CA PRO A 330 -22.59 -10.34 23.96
C PRO A 330 -23.24 -8.94 24.03
N GLU A 331 -22.49 -7.95 24.53
CA GLU A 331 -22.93 -6.56 24.68
C GLU A 331 -22.85 -5.72 23.38
N LEU A 332 -22.27 -6.26 22.30
CA LEU A 332 -22.15 -5.58 21.02
C LEU A 332 -23.53 -5.28 20.42
N ARG A 333 -24.46 -6.24 20.48
CA ARG A 333 -25.83 -6.08 19.93
C ARG A 333 -26.57 -4.89 20.52
N GLU A 334 -26.45 -4.70 21.82
CA GLU A 334 -27.12 -3.60 22.52
C GLU A 334 -26.40 -2.27 22.27
N SER A 335 -25.07 -2.29 22.26
CA SER A 335 -24.24 -1.12 21.98
C SER A 335 -24.45 -0.60 20.56
N LEU A 336 -24.62 -1.48 19.56
CA LEU A 336 -24.91 -1.08 18.18
C LEU A 336 -26.22 -0.26 18.06
N LYS A 337 -27.18 -0.50 18.94
CA LYS A 337 -28.47 0.21 18.97
C LYS A 337 -28.39 1.52 19.75
N ASN A 338 -27.76 1.49 20.93
CA ASN A 338 -27.88 2.58 21.89
C ASN A 338 -26.64 3.49 21.96
N ASN A 339 -25.46 2.97 21.62
CA ASN A 339 -24.20 3.68 21.76
C ASN A 339 -23.15 3.17 20.76
N ARG A 340 -23.24 3.65 19.52
CA ARG A 340 -22.36 3.22 18.43
C ARG A 340 -20.87 3.45 18.73
N LEU A 341 -20.49 4.52 19.45
CA LEU A 341 -19.08 4.72 19.81
C LEU A 341 -18.59 3.67 20.82
N HIS A 342 -19.46 3.21 21.73
CA HIS A 342 -19.12 2.10 22.61
C HIS A 342 -19.02 0.78 21.84
N ALA A 343 -19.93 0.51 20.89
CA ALA A 343 -19.80 -0.66 20.01
C ALA A 343 -18.50 -0.64 19.19
N ALA A 344 -18.10 0.51 18.63
CA ALA A 344 -16.79 0.67 17.98
C ALA A 344 -15.64 0.36 18.95
N ARG A 345 -15.72 0.81 20.22
CA ARG A 345 -14.70 0.51 21.24
C ARG A 345 -14.59 -0.99 21.55
N LEU A 346 -15.70 -1.72 21.57
CA LEU A 346 -15.72 -3.17 21.76
C LEU A 346 -15.08 -3.90 20.58
N LEU A 347 -15.41 -3.47 19.36
CA LEU A 347 -14.81 -4.00 18.14
C LEU A 347 -13.31 -3.70 18.09
N LEU A 348 -12.87 -2.51 18.53
CA LEU A 348 -11.46 -2.15 18.66
C LEU A 348 -10.73 -3.08 19.63
N HIS A 349 -11.35 -3.35 20.79
CA HIS A 349 -10.77 -4.22 21.79
C HIS A 349 -10.56 -5.64 21.24
N TRP A 350 -11.57 -6.17 20.56
CA TRP A 350 -11.49 -7.48 19.93
C TRP A 350 -10.45 -7.50 18.81
N SER A 351 -10.53 -6.59 17.83
CA SER A 351 -9.65 -6.56 16.66
C SER A 351 -8.19 -6.40 17.05
N SER A 352 -7.91 -5.57 18.06
CA SER A 352 -6.55 -5.35 18.56
C SER A 352 -5.95 -6.61 19.19
N ASN A 353 -6.77 -7.44 19.84
CA ASN A 353 -6.29 -8.63 20.56
C ASN A 353 -6.21 -9.89 19.70
N VAL A 354 -6.87 -9.93 18.54
CA VAL A 354 -6.86 -11.08 17.61
C VAL A 354 -5.96 -10.87 16.40
N SER A 355 -5.33 -9.71 16.28
CA SER A 355 -4.43 -9.37 15.18
C SER A 355 -2.98 -9.53 15.60
N ASP A 356 -2.13 -9.92 14.66
CA ASP A 356 -0.71 -10.17 14.91
C ASP A 356 0.12 -8.93 14.53
N PHE A 357 0.96 -8.47 15.45
CA PHE A 357 1.83 -7.32 15.21
C PHE A 357 3.20 -7.76 14.70
N ALA A 358 3.62 -7.21 13.56
CA ALA A 358 4.95 -7.49 13.03
C ALA A 358 6.01 -6.76 13.87
N LEU A 359 7.12 -7.43 14.20
CA LEU A 359 8.33 -6.81 14.76
C LEU A 359 9.45 -6.65 13.70
N SER A 360 9.16 -7.09 12.48
CA SER A 360 10.06 -6.99 11.32
C SER A 360 9.33 -6.36 10.14
N SER A 361 9.98 -5.40 9.49
CA SER A 361 9.42 -4.70 8.33
C SER A 361 9.23 -5.61 7.12
N GLU A 362 9.99 -6.71 7.05
CA GLU A 362 9.87 -7.71 5.98
C GLU A 362 8.48 -8.37 6.03
N ILE A 363 8.06 -8.78 7.23
CA ILE A 363 6.79 -9.46 7.48
C ILE A 363 5.61 -8.53 7.16
N ASP A 364 5.70 -7.26 7.59
CA ASP A 364 4.71 -6.25 7.26
C ASP A 364 4.64 -5.99 5.74
N LYS A 365 5.78 -5.88 5.05
CA LYS A 365 5.78 -5.70 3.58
C LYS A 365 5.13 -6.86 2.84
N MET A 366 5.33 -8.09 3.31
CA MET A 366 4.73 -9.29 2.74
C MET A 366 3.21 -9.34 2.99
N THR A 367 2.78 -9.05 4.21
CA THR A 367 1.40 -9.25 4.66
C THR A 367 0.52 -8.01 4.40
N GLY A 368 1.02 -6.82 4.72
CA GLY A 368 0.28 -5.56 4.68
C GLY A 368 -0.24 -5.20 3.29
N ARG A 369 0.49 -5.56 2.22
CA ARG A 369 0.01 -5.37 0.84
C ARG A 369 -1.17 -6.28 0.51
N GLN A 370 -1.19 -7.51 1.02
CA GLN A 370 -2.27 -8.47 0.78
C GLN A 370 -3.54 -8.06 1.52
N ILE A 371 -3.41 -7.61 2.78
CA ILE A 371 -4.55 -7.22 3.61
C ILE A 371 -5.38 -6.09 3.00
N ALA A 372 -4.77 -5.21 2.19
CA ALA A 372 -5.47 -4.11 1.54
C ALA A 372 -6.63 -4.59 0.66
N SER A 373 -6.49 -5.71 -0.05
CA SER A 373 -7.51 -6.26 -0.95
C SER A 373 -8.42 -7.33 -0.33
N MET A 374 -8.00 -7.94 0.77
CA MET A 374 -8.75 -9.03 1.41
C MET A 374 -10.03 -8.57 2.14
N SER A 375 -11.06 -9.40 2.23
CA SER A 375 -12.21 -9.12 3.11
C SER A 375 -11.82 -9.15 4.60
N ALA A 376 -12.68 -8.65 5.50
CA ALA A 376 -12.40 -8.73 6.94
C ALA A 376 -12.25 -10.18 7.42
N ALA A 377 -13.12 -11.07 6.92
CA ALA A 377 -13.08 -12.49 7.18
C ALA A 377 -11.80 -13.12 6.66
N ASP A 378 -11.37 -12.80 5.44
CA ASP A 378 -10.16 -13.40 4.90
C ASP A 378 -8.92 -12.98 5.69
N ILE A 379 -8.84 -11.72 6.12
CA ILE A 379 -7.77 -11.25 6.99
C ILE A 379 -7.77 -12.03 8.31
N TYR A 380 -8.93 -12.14 8.97
CA TYR A 380 -9.01 -12.82 10.25
C TYR A 380 -8.71 -14.32 10.12
N TYR A 381 -9.42 -15.05 9.26
CA TYR A 381 -9.36 -16.51 9.20
C TYR A 381 -8.10 -17.03 8.50
N ASN A 382 -7.58 -16.33 7.49
CA ASN A 382 -6.45 -16.83 6.69
C ASN A 382 -5.11 -16.18 7.08
N ILE A 383 -5.10 -15.01 7.73
CA ILE A 383 -3.86 -14.38 8.20
C ILE A 383 -3.70 -14.56 9.71
N PHE A 384 -4.50 -13.86 10.52
CA PHE A 384 -4.24 -13.78 11.96
C PHE A 384 -4.57 -15.08 12.70
N GLN A 385 -5.77 -15.63 12.53
CA GLN A 385 -6.13 -16.91 13.18
C GLN A 385 -5.21 -18.06 12.73
N ALA A 386 -4.73 -18.01 11.49
CA ALA A 386 -3.83 -19.01 10.94
C ALA A 386 -2.34 -18.77 11.30
N ASN A 387 -2.01 -17.65 11.95
CA ASN A 387 -0.62 -17.19 12.17
C ASN A 387 0.21 -17.15 10.88
N ALA A 388 -0.42 -16.78 9.77
CA ALA A 388 0.17 -16.78 8.44
C ALA A 388 0.81 -15.44 8.06
N GLY A 389 0.72 -14.43 8.93
CA GLY A 389 1.35 -13.14 8.71
C GLY A 389 1.06 -12.19 9.86
N ALA A 390 1.75 -11.05 9.85
CA ALA A 390 1.57 -9.99 10.83
C ALA A 390 1.79 -8.64 10.16
N VAL A 391 1.30 -7.57 10.79
CA VAL A 391 1.34 -6.23 10.20
C VAL A 391 1.68 -5.15 11.22
N TYR A 392 2.13 -4.01 10.71
CA TYR A 392 2.28 -2.77 11.47
C TYR A 392 0.95 -2.02 11.58
N CYS A 393 1.01 -0.79 12.08
CA CYS A 393 -0.14 0.10 12.28
C CYS A 393 -1.05 0.23 11.04
N GLY A 394 -0.47 0.26 9.83
CA GLY A 394 -1.22 0.31 8.57
C GLY A 394 -2.17 -0.86 8.39
N GLY A 395 -1.67 -2.09 8.47
CA GLY A 395 -2.49 -3.28 8.29
C GLY A 395 -3.50 -3.48 9.43
N LEU A 396 -3.12 -3.14 10.67
CA LEU A 396 -4.05 -3.18 11.82
C LEU A 396 -5.21 -2.18 11.65
N ALA A 397 -4.91 -0.96 11.19
CA ALA A 397 -5.92 0.05 10.88
C ALA A 397 -6.85 -0.42 9.76
N THR A 398 -6.31 -0.97 8.68
CA THR A 398 -7.11 -1.54 7.58
C THR A 398 -8.02 -2.67 8.05
N PHE A 399 -7.51 -3.59 8.86
CA PHE A 399 -8.33 -4.68 9.40
C PHE A 399 -9.47 -4.15 10.27
N TYR A 400 -9.18 -3.25 11.22
CA TYR A 400 -10.20 -2.70 12.10
C TYR A 400 -11.24 -1.85 11.34
N ASP A 401 -10.84 -1.07 10.34
CA ASP A 401 -11.76 -0.35 9.45
C ASP A 401 -12.72 -1.31 8.72
N LYS A 402 -12.21 -2.43 8.20
CA LYS A 402 -13.05 -3.46 7.57
C LYS A 402 -14.02 -4.11 8.57
N ILE A 403 -13.56 -4.39 9.80
CA ILE A 403 -14.44 -4.88 10.89
C ILE A 403 -15.56 -3.88 11.20
N LEU A 404 -15.25 -2.58 11.28
CA LEU A 404 -16.27 -1.54 11.50
C LEU A 404 -17.29 -1.50 10.35
N LYS A 405 -16.83 -1.65 9.11
CA LYS A 405 -17.70 -1.68 7.92
C LYS A 405 -18.64 -2.89 7.89
N LEU A 406 -18.30 -4.02 8.52
CA LEU A 406 -19.25 -5.13 8.74
C LEU A 406 -20.49 -4.71 9.53
N PHE A 407 -20.43 -3.62 10.30
CA PHE A 407 -21.52 -3.10 11.12
C PHE A 407 -21.99 -1.70 10.67
N ASP A 408 -21.81 -1.39 9.39
CA ASP A 408 -22.32 -0.18 8.73
C ASP A 408 -21.79 1.12 9.36
N TYR A 409 -20.55 1.12 9.85
CA TYR A 409 -19.89 2.34 10.30
C TYR A 409 -19.31 3.13 9.12
N ASN A 410 -19.48 4.44 9.16
CA ASN A 410 -18.66 5.35 8.38
C ASN A 410 -17.30 5.45 9.06
N SER A 411 -16.32 4.69 8.58
CA SER A 411 -14.95 4.72 9.06
C SER A 411 -13.97 4.77 7.89
N PHE A 412 -12.79 5.30 8.16
CA PHE A 412 -11.70 5.33 7.20
C PHE A 412 -10.35 5.36 7.89
N VAL A 413 -9.36 4.79 7.21
CA VAL A 413 -7.95 4.79 7.64
C VAL A 413 -7.31 6.12 7.33
N VAL A 414 -6.49 6.66 8.25
CA VAL A 414 -5.68 7.86 8.01
C VAL A 414 -4.21 7.58 8.29
N ASN A 415 -3.35 8.02 7.38
CA ASN A 415 -1.90 8.02 7.56
C ASN A 415 -1.45 9.46 7.80
N TYR A 416 -0.76 9.71 8.91
CA TYR A 416 -0.35 11.04 9.34
C TYR A 416 1.02 11.01 10.02
N GLY A 417 1.60 12.19 10.21
CA GLY A 417 2.86 12.38 10.93
C GLY A 417 3.89 13.13 10.11
N ASP A 418 5.15 12.74 10.26
CA ASP A 418 6.30 13.42 9.69
C ASP A 418 7.24 12.45 8.99
N LEU A 419 7.63 12.76 7.76
CA LEU A 419 8.56 11.94 6.98
C LEU A 419 10.00 12.07 7.47
N ARG A 420 10.31 13.11 8.25
CA ARG A 420 11.62 13.25 8.88
C ARG A 420 11.77 12.11 9.90
N ASN A 421 12.69 11.18 9.64
CA ASN A 421 12.93 9.98 10.44
C ASN A 421 11.74 9.00 10.52
N ASP A 422 10.86 8.98 9.51
CA ASP A 422 9.73 8.04 9.44
C ASP A 422 8.80 8.06 10.67
N LEU A 423 8.63 9.23 11.33
CA LEU A 423 7.68 9.44 12.43
C LEU A 423 6.24 9.52 11.90
N THR A 424 5.80 8.46 11.25
CA THR A 424 4.47 8.31 10.68
C THR A 424 3.67 7.27 11.45
N HIS A 425 2.34 7.43 11.44
CA HIS A 425 1.44 6.47 12.06
C HIS A 425 0.15 6.36 11.27
N VAL A 426 -0.49 5.20 11.39
CA VAL A 426 -1.76 4.90 10.73
C VAL A 426 -2.78 4.49 11.76
N THR A 427 -3.96 5.12 11.71
CA THR A 427 -5.05 4.91 12.65
C THR A 427 -6.41 4.93 11.94
N VAL A 428 -7.50 4.68 12.67
CA VAL A 428 -8.86 4.70 12.11
C VAL A 428 -9.66 5.88 12.65
N ILE A 429 -10.32 6.59 11.75
CA ILE A 429 -11.31 7.60 12.09
C ILE A 429 -12.69 6.98 12.01
N VAL A 430 -13.46 7.06 13.10
CA VAL A 430 -14.88 6.72 13.14
C VAL A 430 -15.68 8.01 12.97
N ALA A 431 -16.38 8.15 11.86
CA ALA A 431 -17.23 9.29 11.55
C ALA A 431 -18.66 9.04 12.03
N SER A 432 -19.18 9.95 12.85
CA SER A 432 -20.55 9.91 13.36
C SER A 432 -21.28 11.18 12.98
N LYS A 433 -22.36 11.04 12.20
CA LYS A 433 -23.20 12.16 11.82
C LYS A 433 -24.13 12.52 12.97
N GLN A 434 -24.05 13.76 13.45
CA GLN A 434 -25.00 14.33 14.40
C GLN A 434 -25.67 15.52 13.73
N SER A 435 -26.97 15.39 13.45
CA SER A 435 -27.70 16.35 12.61
C SER A 435 -27.08 16.45 11.21
N ASN A 436 -26.52 17.59 10.84
CA ASN A 436 -25.88 17.82 9.54
C ASN A 436 -24.35 17.75 9.59
N ASP A 437 -23.76 17.67 10.78
CA ASP A 437 -22.32 17.74 10.97
C ASP A 437 -21.73 16.36 11.29
N TRP A 438 -20.51 16.14 10.82
CA TRP A 438 -19.74 14.94 11.14
C TRP A 438 -18.85 15.19 12.35
N ASN A 439 -18.85 14.25 13.27
CA ASN A 439 -17.86 14.16 14.33
C ASN A 439 -16.90 13.03 14.00
N TYR A 440 -15.60 13.28 14.13
CA TYR A 440 -14.55 12.35 13.72
C TYR A 440 -13.76 11.92 14.96
N TYR A 441 -13.77 10.64 15.29
CA TYR A 441 -13.13 10.12 16.50
C TYR A 441 -11.96 9.20 16.14
N VAL A 442 -10.84 9.35 16.86
CA VAL A 442 -9.64 8.53 16.66
C VAL A 442 -9.75 7.23 17.46
N PHE A 443 -9.65 6.11 16.76
CA PHE A 443 -9.58 4.76 17.34
C PHE A 443 -8.33 4.07 16.80
N ASP A 444 -7.41 3.73 17.70
CA ASP A 444 -6.10 3.20 17.33
C ASP A 444 -5.97 1.71 17.63
N PRO A 445 -6.05 0.84 16.61
CA PRO A 445 -5.92 -0.61 16.80
C PRO A 445 -4.49 -1.04 17.07
N THR A 446 -3.48 -0.22 16.80
CA THR A 446 -2.10 -0.54 17.14
C THR A 446 -1.92 -0.62 18.64
N PHE A 447 -2.57 0.30 19.38
CA PHE A 447 -2.41 0.38 20.82
C PHE A 447 -3.67 0.03 21.62
N ASN A 448 -4.73 -0.43 20.94
CA ASN A 448 -6.07 -0.61 21.52
C ASN A 448 -6.52 0.65 22.27
N ALA A 449 -6.31 1.83 21.65
CA ALA A 449 -6.37 3.12 22.31
C ALA A 449 -7.47 4.04 21.75
N THR A 450 -8.06 4.83 22.64
CA THR A 450 -9.00 5.89 22.33
C THR A 450 -8.67 7.16 23.12
N PHE A 451 -9.12 8.31 22.60
CA PHE A 451 -8.79 9.63 23.16
C PHE A 451 -10.02 10.22 23.82
N HIS A 452 -9.85 10.76 25.03
CA HIS A 452 -10.96 11.27 25.83
C HIS A 452 -10.62 12.63 26.45
N HIS A 453 -11.64 13.46 26.58
CA HIS A 453 -11.59 14.64 27.44
C HIS A 453 -11.48 14.21 28.90
N ARG A 454 -10.40 14.62 29.58
CA ARG A 454 -10.09 14.23 30.97
C ARG A 454 -11.23 14.53 31.94
N TYR A 455 -11.89 15.68 31.78
CA TYR A 455 -12.90 16.15 32.74
C TYR A 455 -14.31 15.60 32.49
N THR A 456 -14.65 15.29 31.23
CA THR A 456 -16.00 14.81 30.87
C THR A 456 -16.04 13.30 30.64
N GLY A 457 -14.89 12.67 30.41
CA GLY A 457 -14.77 11.28 30.02
C GLY A 457 -15.28 10.97 28.60
N LYS A 458 -15.84 11.95 27.89
CA LYS A 458 -16.32 11.78 26.51
C LYS A 458 -15.15 11.55 25.56
N TYR A 459 -15.41 10.84 24.47
CA TYR A 459 -14.46 10.72 23.37
C TYR A 459 -14.12 12.12 22.84
N ALA A 460 -12.83 12.38 22.63
CA ALA A 460 -12.34 13.55 21.93
C ALA A 460 -12.42 13.32 20.42
N THR A 461 -12.84 14.34 19.68
CA THR A 461 -12.76 14.32 18.23
C THR A 461 -11.33 14.60 17.75
N VAL A 462 -11.03 14.30 16.49
CA VAL A 462 -9.77 14.69 15.83
C VAL A 462 -9.53 16.20 15.99
N PHE A 463 -10.59 17.00 15.81
CA PHE A 463 -10.48 18.46 15.88
C PHE A 463 -10.34 18.97 17.31
N ASP A 464 -10.92 18.29 18.31
CA ASP A 464 -10.61 18.58 19.72
C ASP A 464 -9.11 18.35 19.99
N ILE A 465 -8.52 17.28 19.46
CA ILE A 465 -7.11 16.96 19.65
C ILE A 465 -6.23 18.02 18.99
N ILE A 466 -6.54 18.41 17.75
CA ILE A 466 -5.80 19.44 17.01
C ILE A 466 -5.90 20.79 17.73
N GLU A 467 -7.11 21.23 18.10
CA GLU A 467 -7.33 22.50 18.78
C GLU A 467 -6.55 22.55 20.11
N LEU A 468 -6.69 21.52 20.94
CA LEU A 468 -6.00 21.45 22.23
C LEU A 468 -4.48 21.33 22.05
N THR A 469 -3.98 20.76 20.96
CA THR A 469 -2.55 20.76 20.61
C THR A 469 -2.08 22.18 20.33
N GLN A 470 -2.75 22.90 19.43
CA GLN A 470 -2.39 24.25 19.02
C GLN A 470 -2.45 25.26 20.19
N GLN A 471 -3.31 25.00 21.18
CA GLN A 471 -3.45 25.83 22.37
C GLN A 471 -2.54 25.42 23.54
N ASP A 472 -1.66 24.42 23.36
CA ASP A 472 -0.83 23.82 24.43
C ASP A 472 -1.66 23.34 25.65
N ARG A 473 -2.84 22.77 25.37
CA ARG A 473 -3.83 22.28 26.35
C ARG A 473 -4.02 20.77 26.31
N LEU A 474 -3.06 20.01 25.79
CA LEU A 474 -3.16 18.54 25.68
C LEU A 474 -3.30 17.82 27.02
N SER A 475 -2.93 18.45 28.14
CA SER A 475 -3.20 17.93 29.49
C SER A 475 -4.70 17.73 29.78
N GLN A 476 -5.59 18.36 28.99
CA GLN A 476 -7.04 18.19 29.05
C GLN A 476 -7.51 16.89 28.39
N LEU A 477 -6.63 16.18 27.69
CA LEU A 477 -6.90 14.87 27.15
C LEU A 477 -6.31 13.77 28.03
N VAL A 478 -6.87 12.59 27.88
CA VAL A 478 -6.36 11.33 28.40
C VAL A 478 -6.51 10.26 27.33
N VAL A 479 -5.46 9.47 27.15
CA VAL A 479 -5.52 8.26 26.32
C VAL A 479 -5.99 7.13 27.21
N LYS A 480 -7.00 6.40 26.75
CA LYS A 480 -7.44 5.15 27.35
C LYS A 480 -7.03 4.01 26.43
N ASN A 481 -6.19 3.12 26.92
CA ASN A 481 -5.79 1.90 26.22
C ASN A 481 -6.13 0.70 27.08
N ASP A 482 -6.64 -0.36 26.46
CA ASP A 482 -6.86 -1.64 27.13
C ASP A 482 -5.67 -2.57 26.89
N SER A 483 -5.62 -3.66 27.64
CA SER A 483 -4.60 -4.70 27.47
C SER A 483 -4.58 -5.27 26.05
N LEU A 484 -3.36 -5.52 25.58
CA LEU A 484 -3.02 -6.28 24.38
C LEU A 484 -2.49 -7.69 24.72
N SER A 485 -2.76 -8.19 25.93
CA SER A 485 -2.19 -9.45 26.43
C SER A 485 -2.50 -10.70 25.59
N LYS A 486 -3.49 -10.64 24.69
CA LYS A 486 -3.82 -11.76 23.80
C LYS A 486 -3.22 -11.62 22.40
N ARG A 487 -2.65 -10.46 22.08
CA ARG A 487 -2.02 -10.22 20.79
C ARG A 487 -0.74 -11.03 20.67
N ASP A 488 -0.58 -11.63 19.50
CA ASP A 488 0.66 -12.28 19.11
C ASP A 488 1.58 -11.31 18.37
N TYR A 489 2.89 -11.51 18.53
CA TYR A 489 3.92 -10.68 17.94
C TYR A 489 4.82 -11.55 17.07
N THR A 490 4.98 -11.20 15.81
CA THR A 490 5.67 -12.04 14.85
C THR A 490 6.99 -11.43 14.45
N VAL A 491 8.05 -12.22 14.49
CA VAL A 491 9.40 -11.81 14.09
C VAL A 491 10.06 -12.86 13.20
N LEU A 492 10.94 -12.44 12.30
CA LEU A 492 11.71 -13.38 11.50
C LEU A 492 12.60 -14.24 12.40
N LYS A 493 12.82 -15.49 12.01
CA LYS A 493 13.60 -16.43 12.82
C LYS A 493 15.06 -16.01 13.05
N ASN A 494 15.62 -15.22 12.13
CA ASN A 494 16.97 -14.63 12.25
C ASN A 494 17.01 -13.35 13.12
N GLU A 495 15.87 -12.87 13.60
CA GLU A 495 15.70 -11.70 14.48
C GLU A 495 15.13 -12.14 15.86
N ASN A 496 15.54 -13.30 16.35
CA ASN A 496 15.00 -13.91 17.56
C ASN A 496 15.25 -13.09 18.84
N ASP A 497 16.21 -12.17 18.82
CA ASP A 497 16.53 -11.25 19.90
C ASP A 497 15.42 -10.24 20.19
N LYS A 498 14.52 -10.00 19.23
CA LYS A 498 13.33 -9.17 19.43
C LYS A 498 12.17 -9.93 20.08
N CYS A 499 12.25 -11.25 20.19
CA CYS A 499 11.20 -12.08 20.81
C CYS A 499 11.40 -12.11 22.33
N GLU A 500 10.57 -11.39 23.10
CA GLU A 500 10.67 -11.44 24.57
C GLU A 500 10.33 -12.84 25.11
N ILE A 501 9.18 -13.38 24.69
CA ILE A 501 8.70 -14.70 25.12
C ILE A 501 8.24 -15.48 23.89
N LEU A 502 8.95 -16.55 23.52
CA LEU A 502 8.55 -17.42 22.42
C LEU A 502 7.32 -18.26 22.80
N LYS A 503 6.22 -18.16 22.02
CA LYS A 503 5.04 -19.03 22.13
C LYS A 503 5.25 -20.31 21.32
N PHE A 504 5.58 -20.16 20.04
CA PHE A 504 5.87 -21.27 19.13
C PHE A 504 6.63 -20.80 17.89
N GLU A 505 7.20 -21.78 17.18
CA GLU A 505 8.05 -21.57 16.01
C GLU A 505 7.34 -22.09 14.76
N LEU A 506 7.30 -21.25 13.72
CA LEU A 506 6.91 -21.62 12.36
C LEU A 506 8.17 -21.72 11.50
N LYS A 507 8.01 -22.16 10.24
CA LYS A 507 9.15 -22.43 9.35
C LYS A 507 10.06 -21.19 9.19
N ASP A 508 9.44 -20.03 8.97
CA ASP A 508 10.14 -18.81 8.55
C ASP A 508 10.09 -17.68 9.61
N TRP A 509 9.23 -17.79 10.64
CA TRP A 509 9.08 -16.79 11.70
C TRP A 509 8.74 -17.40 13.08
N LEU A 510 8.94 -16.60 14.11
CA LEU A 510 8.63 -16.88 15.50
C LEU A 510 7.39 -16.11 15.92
N ILE A 511 6.53 -16.76 16.71
CA ILE A 511 5.38 -16.13 17.35
C ILE A 511 5.71 -15.91 18.83
N CYS A 512 5.57 -14.67 19.28
CA CYS A 512 6.05 -14.18 20.56
C CYS A 512 4.93 -13.51 21.37
N GLU A 513 5.08 -13.46 22.69
CA GLU A 513 4.36 -12.53 23.56
C GLU A 513 5.26 -11.35 23.88
N GLN A 514 4.69 -10.15 23.88
CA GLN A 514 5.33 -8.90 24.27
C GLN A 514 4.47 -8.23 25.35
N PRO A 515 4.52 -8.69 26.61
CA PRO A 515 3.67 -8.15 27.68
C PRO A 515 3.91 -6.66 27.95
N SER A 516 5.06 -6.14 27.53
CA SER A 516 5.49 -4.75 27.63
C SER A 516 5.01 -3.87 26.47
N PHE A 517 4.35 -4.39 25.43
CA PHE A 517 4.06 -3.57 24.26
C PHE A 517 2.73 -2.82 24.41
N GLY A 518 2.80 -1.53 24.75
CA GLY A 518 1.69 -0.59 24.79
C GLY A 518 2.05 0.77 24.20
N ILE A 519 1.09 1.71 24.16
CA ILE A 519 1.34 3.07 23.64
C ILE A 519 2.45 3.79 24.41
N VAL A 520 2.55 3.57 25.72
CA VAL A 520 3.57 4.21 26.56
C VAL A 520 4.96 3.68 26.19
N ASP A 521 5.15 2.37 26.23
CA ASP A 521 6.44 1.74 25.93
C ASP A 521 6.89 2.00 24.48
N TYR A 522 5.93 2.02 23.54
CA TYR A 522 6.19 2.47 22.17
C TYR A 522 6.70 3.90 22.18
N LEU A 523 5.97 4.85 22.76
CA LEU A 523 6.36 6.26 22.70
C LEU A 523 7.65 6.58 23.46
N ASP A 524 7.94 5.85 24.54
CA ASP A 524 9.22 5.96 25.25
C ASP A 524 10.39 5.50 24.36
N SER A 525 10.20 4.45 23.56
CA SER A 525 11.23 3.99 22.60
C SER A 525 11.52 4.98 21.47
N TRP A 526 10.57 5.89 21.17
CA TRP A 526 10.68 6.92 20.14
C TRP A 526 10.92 8.33 20.69
N GLU A 527 10.94 8.52 22.02
CA GLU A 527 10.96 9.83 22.67
C GLU A 527 12.10 10.72 22.14
N LYS A 528 13.29 10.14 21.97
CA LYS A 528 14.45 10.85 21.44
C LYS A 528 14.17 11.40 20.03
N GLN A 529 13.60 10.59 19.14
CA GLN A 529 13.30 10.96 17.77
C GLN A 529 12.21 12.05 17.72
N TYR A 530 11.19 11.97 18.57
CA TYR A 530 10.19 13.04 18.72
C TYR A 530 10.87 14.37 19.07
N ILE A 531 11.70 14.38 20.11
CA ILE A 531 12.40 15.57 20.58
C ILE A 531 13.35 16.14 19.51
N GLU A 532 14.10 15.27 18.82
CA GLU A 532 15.00 15.68 17.73
C GLU A 532 14.26 16.35 16.56
N GLN A 533 13.00 16.00 16.32
CA GLN A 533 12.16 16.60 15.28
C GLN A 533 11.35 17.82 15.75
N GLY A 534 11.51 18.21 17.01
CA GLY A 534 10.87 19.38 17.61
C GLY A 534 9.50 19.10 18.24
N TYR A 535 9.15 17.82 18.42
CA TYR A 535 7.95 17.40 19.13
C TYR A 535 8.21 17.18 20.62
N SER A 536 7.14 17.18 21.40
CA SER A 536 7.16 16.74 22.80
C SER A 536 7.43 15.23 22.91
N GLY A 537 8.00 14.78 24.02
CA GLY A 537 8.10 13.35 24.32
C GLY A 537 6.75 12.68 24.64
N GLY A 538 6.70 11.35 24.54
CA GLY A 538 5.56 10.53 24.97
C GLY A 538 4.26 10.81 24.20
N VAL A 539 3.13 10.64 24.90
CA VAL A 539 1.76 10.80 24.34
C VAL A 539 1.52 12.19 23.76
N LYS A 540 2.16 13.24 24.30
CA LYS A 540 2.00 14.60 23.80
C LYS A 540 2.56 14.72 22.37
N GLY A 541 3.76 14.22 22.12
CA GLY A 541 4.36 14.18 20.77
C GLY A 541 3.52 13.38 19.78
N PHE A 542 2.97 12.24 20.22
CA PHE A 542 2.08 11.45 19.38
C PHE A 542 0.84 12.23 18.92
N MET A 543 0.24 13.04 19.80
CA MET A 543 -0.89 13.91 19.43
C MET A 543 -0.46 15.06 18.54
N GLU A 544 0.73 15.62 18.75
CA GLU A 544 1.30 16.67 17.89
C GLU A 544 1.49 16.20 16.44
N LEU A 545 1.76 14.92 16.20
CA LEU A 545 1.86 14.37 14.83
C LEU A 545 0.57 14.52 14.02
N LEU A 546 -0.60 14.53 14.65
CA LEU A 546 -1.88 14.77 13.95
C LEU A 546 -1.96 16.19 13.35
N THR A 547 -1.13 17.12 13.85
CA THR A 547 -1.03 18.49 13.32
C THR A 547 0.07 18.66 12.26
N ALA A 548 0.93 17.66 12.09
CA ALA A 548 2.09 17.76 11.20
C ALA A 548 1.70 17.65 9.72
N ARG A 549 1.06 16.54 9.34
CA ARG A 549 0.59 16.27 7.97
C ARG A 549 -0.29 15.03 7.94
N PHE A 550 -1.25 15.01 7.02
CA PHE A 550 -1.96 13.81 6.59
C PHE A 550 -1.48 13.36 5.20
N PHE A 551 -0.89 12.17 5.10
CA PHE A 551 -0.38 11.61 3.85
C PHE A 551 -1.48 10.99 2.99
N SER A 552 -2.47 10.37 3.64
CA SER A 552 -3.61 9.76 2.97
C SER A 552 -4.82 9.65 3.89
N VAL A 553 -6.00 9.74 3.29
CA VAL A 553 -7.30 9.50 3.92
C VAL A 553 -8.01 8.43 3.08
N GLY A 554 -8.39 7.33 3.72
CA GLY A 554 -9.08 6.21 3.09
C GLY A 554 -10.55 6.51 2.79
N SER A 555 -11.25 5.57 2.16
CA SER A 555 -12.67 5.70 1.83
C SER A 555 -13.56 5.33 3.01
N SER A 556 -14.62 6.13 3.20
CA SER A 556 -15.75 5.85 4.07
C SER A 556 -16.90 5.21 3.30
N LEU A 557 -17.78 4.47 3.98
CA LEU A 557 -19.04 3.98 3.37
C LEU A 557 -19.87 5.13 2.80
N ASN A 558 -19.92 6.25 3.51
CA ASN A 558 -20.38 7.52 2.97
C ASN A 558 -19.17 8.36 2.54
N PRO A 559 -18.94 8.57 1.23
CA PRO A 559 -17.81 9.35 0.73
C PRO A 559 -17.76 10.79 1.26
N ASP A 560 -18.91 11.40 1.55
CA ASP A 560 -19.01 12.77 2.07
C ASP A 560 -18.26 12.93 3.39
N ALA A 561 -18.25 11.89 4.24
CA ALA A 561 -17.56 11.93 5.53
C ALA A 561 -16.05 12.12 5.35
N SER A 562 -15.42 11.32 4.48
CA SER A 562 -13.99 11.43 4.18
C SER A 562 -13.64 12.73 3.44
N GLN A 563 -14.50 13.19 2.53
CA GLN A 563 -14.28 14.44 1.79
C GLN A 563 -14.40 15.67 2.69
N GLN A 564 -15.41 15.70 3.56
CA GLN A 564 -15.56 16.77 4.53
C GLN A 564 -14.41 16.79 5.55
N PHE A 565 -13.95 15.62 6.02
CA PHE A 565 -12.77 15.53 6.87
C PHE A 565 -11.52 16.17 6.22
N ILE A 566 -11.26 15.85 4.94
CA ILE A 566 -10.16 16.45 4.17
C ILE A 566 -10.34 17.98 4.06
N SER A 567 -11.57 18.44 3.83
CA SER A 567 -11.88 19.88 3.77
C SER A 567 -11.60 20.59 5.09
N GLU A 568 -12.00 19.99 6.22
CA GLU A 568 -11.80 20.55 7.56
C GLU A 568 -10.31 20.58 7.94
N ILE A 569 -9.53 19.53 7.64
CA ILE A 569 -8.07 19.54 7.82
C ILE A 569 -7.42 20.66 7.00
N LYS A 570 -7.81 20.83 5.74
CA LYS A 570 -7.30 21.90 4.88
C LYS A 570 -7.64 23.29 5.42
N SER A 571 -8.84 23.47 6.00
CA SER A 571 -9.21 24.75 6.61
C SER A 571 -8.42 25.10 7.86
N LEU A 572 -7.80 24.10 8.49
CA LEU A 572 -6.88 24.26 9.62
C LEU A 572 -5.43 24.42 9.18
N GLU A 573 -5.19 24.59 7.87
CA GLU A 573 -3.85 24.73 7.26
C GLU A 573 -2.92 23.52 7.50
N ILE A 574 -3.47 22.36 7.83
CA ILE A 574 -2.69 21.13 7.99
C ILE A 574 -2.37 20.56 6.59
N PRO A 575 -1.10 20.30 6.26
CA PRO A 575 -0.72 19.73 4.98
C PRO A 575 -1.42 18.39 4.68
N TYR A 576 -1.89 18.23 3.44
CA TYR A 576 -2.51 16.99 2.96
C TYR A 576 -1.90 16.53 1.63
N GLY A 577 -1.57 15.25 1.53
CA GLY A 577 -1.00 14.61 0.34
C GLY A 577 0.48 14.29 0.47
N ARG A 578 1.03 13.62 -0.56
CA ARG A 578 2.47 13.37 -0.69
C ARG A 578 3.11 14.59 -1.36
N ASN A 579 3.79 15.44 -0.58
CA ASN A 579 4.75 16.40 -1.14
C ASN A 579 6.10 15.73 -1.31
#